data_AF-A0A1W0WWV6-F1
#
_entry.id   AF-A0A1W0WWV6-F1
#
_cell.length_a   1.000
_cell.length_b   1.000
_cell.length_c   1.000
_cell.angle_alpha   90.00
_cell.angle_beta   90.00
_cell.angle_gamma   90.00
#
_symmetry.space_group_name_H-M   'P 1'
#
loop_
_entity.id
_entity.type
_entity.pdbx_description
1 polymer ?
#
loop_
_entity_poly.entity_id
_entity_poly.type
_entity_poly.pdbx_seq_one_letter_code
_entity_poly.pdbx_strand_id
1 'polypeptide(L)'
;MIQRSVLAALLVLSSGLIILELSADIWSLIYPTVETRTTDEDPEIIRLMASLYILFYPMRGILVMWVFLYENRASAFLTLGNDILSMLKQIQLRNVFDSCRSGTIKKLQMMSVGLFIATFLTHCAWLFWQWGLDGNGNFNTSRTSGTNGTNGTNGTNGTNATGYGCYHYFNVCITSAMYIELWTPASDVMFILSQQVLICSIVFAYALFMMLKMMETDIEKEYFLHKCCLDVPARDAGKGQRLREKVKMWTWLYTEIHQLGDRLNDVFGVVIFCSVALDILTGLGSGANILSSRTQQSSQDMAFNVLNCALFVCYATLFFLPFVLLHEKSTQVGNSLRKLLWQLKGHTAWKKININVTEQELENITMIAGQGNTLDALQNLAVLVRQNVLIVEAGGLLMFTRSSLTAIITTVASVLVLSQQLLERATVIDASHSKATVGNCSQL
;
A
#
# COMPACT_ATOMS: atom_id res chain seq x y z
N MET A 1 25.16 11.30 12.13
CA MET A 1 25.18 12.35 11.09
C MET A 1 25.67 11.82 9.74
N ILE A 2 26.82 11.13 9.66
CA ILE A 2 27.42 10.63 8.40
C ILE A 2 26.46 9.75 7.57
N GLN A 3 25.68 8.86 8.18
CA GLN A 3 24.71 8.02 7.45
C GLN A 3 23.55 8.83 6.83
N ARG A 4 23.12 9.92 7.47
CA ARG A 4 22.04 10.78 6.94
C ARG A 4 22.53 11.63 5.77
N SER A 5 23.76 12.15 5.84
CA SER A 5 24.33 12.93 4.74
C SER A 5 24.60 12.08 3.51
N VAL A 6 25.06 10.83 3.67
CA VAL A 6 25.23 9.89 2.55
C VAL A 6 23.89 9.56 1.90
N LEU A 7 22.86 9.25 2.69
CA LEU A 7 21.54 8.92 2.16
C LEU A 7 20.87 10.14 1.48
N ALA A 8 21.04 11.34 2.04
CA ALA A 8 20.57 12.57 1.40
C ALA A 8 21.29 12.86 0.08
N ALA A 9 22.62 12.66 0.02
CA ALA A 9 23.37 12.82 -1.22
C ALA A 9 22.91 11.82 -2.29
N LEU A 10 22.70 10.55 -1.92
CA LEU A 10 22.14 9.55 -2.83
C LEU A 10 20.74 9.95 -3.31
N LEU A 11 19.87 10.46 -2.44
CA LEU A 11 18.53 10.92 -2.86
C LEU A 11 18.58 12.10 -3.83
N VAL A 12 19.47 13.07 -3.60
CA VAL A 12 19.64 14.21 -4.52
C VAL A 12 20.13 13.72 -5.88
N LEU A 13 21.11 12.80 -5.90
CA LEU A 13 21.61 12.20 -7.13
C LEU A 13 20.52 11.41 -7.87
N SER A 14 19.81 10.53 -7.17
CA SER A 14 18.70 9.76 -7.76
C SER A 14 17.59 10.68 -8.27
N SER A 15 17.26 11.76 -7.55
CA SER A 15 16.24 12.73 -7.98
C SER A 15 16.68 13.45 -9.26
N GLY A 16 17.96 13.85 -9.33
CA GLY A 16 18.54 14.44 -10.52
C GLY A 16 18.45 13.51 -11.72
N LEU A 17 18.75 12.23 -11.55
CA LEU A 17 18.63 11.21 -12.61
C LEU A 17 17.18 11.05 -13.10
N ILE A 18 16.20 10.99 -12.19
CA ILE A 18 14.79 10.92 -12.59
C ILE A 18 14.34 12.18 -13.34
N ILE A 19 14.70 13.37 -12.84
CA ILE A 19 14.31 14.63 -13.49
C ILE A 19 14.91 14.71 -14.89
N LEU A 20 16.16 14.28 -15.02
CA LEU A 20 16.86 14.17 -16.30
C LEU A 20 16.06 13.24 -17.23
N GLU A 21 15.80 11.99 -16.81
CA GLU A 21 15.06 11.00 -17.62
C GLU A 21 13.67 11.50 -18.02
N LEU A 22 12.90 12.03 -17.07
CA LEU A 22 11.61 12.67 -17.31
C LEU A 22 11.71 13.78 -18.35
N SER A 23 12.76 14.60 -18.28
CA SER A 23 12.98 15.69 -19.22
C SER A 23 13.31 15.17 -20.62
N ALA A 24 14.08 14.09 -20.73
CA ALA A 24 14.38 13.43 -21.99
C ALA A 24 13.13 12.81 -22.62
N ASP A 25 12.30 12.13 -21.82
CA ASP A 25 11.03 11.55 -22.28
C ASP A 25 10.07 12.63 -22.78
N ILE A 26 9.87 13.69 -21.99
CA ILE A 26 9.04 14.84 -22.40
C ILE A 26 9.59 15.50 -23.65
N TRP A 27 10.92 15.68 -23.75
CA TRP A 27 11.55 16.26 -24.93
C TRP A 27 11.29 15.41 -26.18
N SER A 28 11.44 14.08 -26.08
CA SER A 28 11.17 13.15 -27.18
C SER A 28 9.71 13.18 -27.64
N LEU A 29 8.78 13.44 -26.70
CA LEU A 29 7.36 13.56 -26.97
C LEU A 29 7.01 14.85 -27.71
N ILE A 30 7.61 15.98 -27.30
CA ILE A 30 7.37 17.32 -27.87
C ILE A 30 8.05 17.47 -29.23
N TYR A 31 9.27 16.94 -29.37
CA TYR A 31 10.08 17.02 -30.58
C TYR A 31 10.35 15.63 -31.15
N PRO A 32 9.32 14.94 -31.67
CA PRO A 32 9.52 13.62 -32.27
C PRO A 32 10.49 13.76 -33.44
N THR A 33 11.51 12.91 -33.46
CA THR A 33 12.46 12.85 -34.58
C THR A 33 11.70 12.51 -35.87
N VAL A 34 12.15 13.06 -36.99
CA VAL A 34 11.48 12.92 -38.30
C VAL A 34 11.23 11.45 -38.70
N GLU A 35 12.00 10.51 -38.18
CA GLU A 35 11.86 9.06 -38.39
C GLU A 35 10.78 8.37 -37.54
N THR A 36 10.37 8.94 -36.40
CA THR A 36 9.30 8.37 -35.54
C THR A 36 7.89 8.79 -35.95
N ARG A 37 7.77 9.56 -37.05
CA ARG A 37 6.49 10.04 -37.60
C ARG A 37 5.74 8.97 -38.42
N THR A 38 6.09 7.70 -38.28
CA THR A 38 5.39 6.60 -38.95
C THR A 38 4.13 6.25 -38.17
N THR A 39 3.01 6.85 -38.56
CA THR A 39 1.63 6.29 -38.56
C THR A 39 1.04 5.68 -37.28
N ASP A 40 1.63 5.82 -36.09
CA ASP A 40 0.94 5.42 -34.85
C ASP A 40 -0.05 6.51 -34.41
N GLU A 41 -1.34 6.21 -34.61
CA GLU A 41 -2.52 7.01 -34.30
C GLU A 41 -2.87 7.03 -32.80
N ASP A 42 -1.92 6.72 -31.92
CA ASP A 42 -2.20 6.68 -30.49
C ASP A 42 -2.42 8.10 -29.93
N PRO A 43 -3.47 8.31 -29.11
CA PRO A 43 -3.69 9.57 -28.41
C PRO A 43 -2.45 9.97 -27.59
N GLU A 44 -2.07 11.25 -27.64
CA GLU A 44 -0.86 11.79 -26.98
C GLU A 44 -0.80 11.45 -25.47
N ILE A 45 -1.95 11.38 -24.80
CA ILE A 45 -2.05 11.01 -23.37
C ILE A 45 -1.67 9.54 -23.13
N ILE A 46 -2.05 8.63 -24.03
CA ILE A 46 -1.71 7.21 -23.93
C ILE A 46 -0.20 7.04 -24.13
N ARG A 47 0.36 7.73 -25.13
CA ARG A 47 1.81 7.74 -25.38
C ARG A 47 2.59 8.34 -24.22
N LEU A 48 2.11 9.44 -23.64
CA LEU A 48 2.71 10.04 -22.44
C LEU A 48 2.69 9.06 -21.26
N MET A 49 1.55 8.44 -20.96
CA MET A 49 1.44 7.48 -19.86
C MET A 49 2.28 6.21 -20.08
N ALA A 50 2.37 5.75 -21.33
CA ALA A 50 3.22 4.64 -21.77
C ALA A 50 4.72 4.92 -21.63
N SER A 51 5.14 6.17 -21.78
CA SER A 51 6.54 6.56 -21.53
C SER A 51 6.80 6.79 -20.04
N LEU A 52 5.90 7.48 -19.34
CA LEU A 52 6.13 7.90 -17.95
C LEU A 52 6.05 6.76 -16.91
N TYR A 53 5.40 5.64 -17.20
CA TYR A 53 5.19 4.61 -16.17
C TYR A 53 6.48 3.97 -15.67
N ILE A 54 7.50 3.89 -16.53
CA ILE A 54 8.83 3.38 -16.17
C ILE A 54 9.47 4.28 -15.10
N LEU A 55 9.11 5.57 -15.07
CA LEU A 55 9.58 6.56 -14.11
C LEU A 55 8.80 6.57 -12.79
N PHE A 56 7.53 6.18 -12.78
CA PHE A 56 6.74 6.14 -11.55
C PHE A 56 7.31 5.15 -10.53
N TYR A 57 7.90 4.06 -11.01
CA TYR A 57 8.59 3.07 -10.19
C TYR A 57 9.78 3.64 -9.39
N PRO A 58 10.83 4.22 -10.01
CA PRO A 58 11.93 4.84 -9.28
C PRO A 58 11.48 6.08 -8.51
N MET A 59 10.51 6.85 -9.04
CA MET A 59 9.94 8.02 -8.35
C MET A 59 9.33 7.60 -7.02
N ARG A 60 8.65 6.45 -6.95
CA ARG A 60 8.08 5.92 -5.72
C ARG A 60 9.15 5.73 -4.64
N GLY A 61 10.23 5.04 -4.98
CA GLY A 61 11.33 4.77 -4.05
C GLY A 61 11.91 6.06 -3.49
N ILE A 62 12.22 7.00 -4.38
CA ILE A 62 12.84 8.28 -4.01
C ILE A 62 11.88 9.17 -3.20
N LEU A 63 10.62 9.30 -3.63
CA LEU A 63 9.66 10.20 -3.00
C LEU A 63 9.27 9.71 -1.59
N VAL A 64 9.07 8.41 -1.42
CA VAL A 64 8.87 7.80 -0.09
C VAL A 64 10.06 8.10 0.83
N MET A 65 11.28 7.93 0.33
CA MET A 65 12.48 8.17 1.12
C MET A 65 12.72 9.66 1.41
N TRP A 66 12.37 10.57 0.49
CA TRP A 66 12.37 12.01 0.72
C TRP A 66 11.44 12.40 1.85
N VAL A 67 10.18 11.99 1.77
CA VAL A 67 9.17 12.28 2.81
C VAL A 67 9.63 11.71 4.16
N PHE A 68 10.17 10.49 4.17
CA PHE A 68 10.64 9.84 5.39
C PHE A 68 11.84 10.54 6.05
N LEU A 69 12.78 11.06 5.27
CA LEU A 69 13.99 11.70 5.80
C LEU A 69 13.82 13.19 6.10
N TYR A 70 13.12 13.93 5.26
CA TYR A 70 13.06 15.39 5.32
C TYR A 70 12.27 15.88 6.53
N GLU A 71 11.20 15.17 6.92
CA GLU A 71 10.34 15.58 8.04
C GLU A 71 10.81 15.10 9.42
N ASN A 72 12.09 14.71 9.59
CA ASN A 72 12.60 14.09 10.82
C ASN A 72 11.81 12.85 11.30
N ARG A 73 10.97 12.27 10.43
CA ARG A 73 10.11 11.12 10.70
C ARG A 73 10.90 9.89 11.13
N ALA A 74 12.17 9.76 10.75
CA ALA A 74 13.05 8.70 11.23
C ALA A 74 13.19 8.64 12.77
N SER A 75 13.18 9.79 13.46
CA SER A 75 13.22 9.83 14.92
C SER A 75 11.88 9.44 15.53
N ALA A 76 10.79 9.99 15.00
CA ALA A 76 9.43 9.65 15.40
C ALA A 76 9.10 8.16 15.16
N PHE A 77 9.63 7.61 14.07
CA PHE A 77 9.56 6.18 13.73
C PHE A 77 10.20 5.29 14.81
N LEU A 78 11.43 5.62 15.24
CA LEU A 78 12.11 4.86 16.29
C LEU A 78 11.36 4.95 17.62
N THR A 79 10.87 6.14 17.96
CA THR A 79 10.03 6.34 19.16
C THR A 79 8.76 5.52 19.08
N LEU A 80 8.04 5.56 17.96
CA LEU A 80 6.81 4.79 17.74
C LEU A 80 7.06 3.27 17.86
N GLY A 81 8.15 2.76 17.25
CA GLY A 81 8.52 1.36 17.36
C GLY A 81 8.83 0.94 18.81
N ASN A 82 9.55 1.79 19.54
CA ASN A 82 9.84 1.56 20.96
C ASN A 82 8.57 1.59 21.82
N ASP A 83 7.64 2.50 21.55
CA ASP A 83 6.38 2.63 22.28
C ASP A 83 5.49 1.41 22.05
N ILE A 84 5.35 0.95 20.80
CA ILE A 84 4.63 -0.29 20.46
C ILE A 84 5.27 -1.50 21.16
N LEU A 85 6.60 -1.61 21.12
CA LEU A 85 7.31 -2.72 21.77
C LEU A 85 7.17 -2.68 23.29
N SER A 86 7.25 -1.50 23.90
CA SER A 86 7.04 -1.28 25.32
C SER A 86 5.63 -1.71 25.73
N MET A 87 4.61 -1.32 24.96
CA MET A 87 3.23 -1.70 25.21
C MET A 87 3.01 -3.21 25.10
N LEU A 88 3.54 -3.85 24.06
CA LEU A 88 3.49 -5.31 23.92
C LEU A 88 4.16 -6.02 25.11
N LYS A 89 5.31 -5.52 25.57
CA LYS A 89 5.99 -6.06 26.76
C LYS A 89 5.16 -5.86 28.03
N GLN A 90 4.53 -4.70 28.21
CA GLN A 90 3.66 -4.43 29.36
C GLN A 90 2.45 -5.36 29.39
N ILE A 91 1.82 -5.60 28.23
CA ILE A 91 0.70 -6.55 28.08
C ILE A 91 1.15 -7.97 28.45
N GLN A 92 2.34 -8.39 28.00
CA GLN A 92 2.91 -9.69 28.32
C GLN A 92 3.25 -9.83 29.81
N LEU A 93 3.93 -8.83 30.40
CA LEU A 93 4.36 -8.85 31.80
C LEU A 93 3.21 -8.92 32.77
N ARG A 94 2.11 -8.22 32.47
CA ARG A 94 0.92 -8.23 33.33
C ARG A 94 0.10 -9.52 33.21
N ASN A 95 0.50 -10.49 32.38
CA ASN A 95 -0.27 -11.72 32.07
C ASN A 95 -1.76 -11.40 31.80
N VAL A 96 -2.03 -10.24 31.21
CA VAL A 96 -3.38 -9.68 31.12
C VAL A 96 -4.31 -10.59 30.33
N PHE A 97 -3.76 -11.17 29.27
CA PHE A 97 -4.48 -12.03 28.36
C PHE A 97 -3.78 -13.37 28.34
N ASP A 98 -4.47 -14.44 28.72
CA ASP A 98 -3.97 -15.82 28.62
C ASP A 98 -3.52 -16.19 27.19
N SER A 99 -4.02 -15.46 26.18
CA SER A 99 -3.66 -15.63 24.78
C SER A 99 -2.33 -14.97 24.39
N CYS A 100 -1.78 -14.05 25.20
CA CYS A 100 -0.54 -13.33 24.92
C CYS A 100 0.69 -14.17 25.33
N ARG A 101 0.82 -15.35 24.73
CA ARG A 101 2.00 -16.20 24.92
C ARG A 101 3.23 -15.51 24.32
N SER A 102 4.41 -15.83 24.87
CA SER A 102 5.80 -15.43 24.49
C SER A 102 6.16 -15.38 22.97
N GLY A 103 5.25 -15.77 22.07
CA GLY A 103 5.47 -15.79 20.63
C GLY A 103 5.06 -14.53 19.85
N THR A 104 4.29 -13.57 20.39
CA THR A 104 3.76 -12.45 19.58
C THR A 104 4.87 -11.57 18.97
N ILE A 105 5.88 -11.20 19.77
CA ILE A 105 7.01 -10.40 19.30
C ILE A 105 7.82 -11.18 18.24
N LYS A 106 8.08 -12.47 18.48
CA LYS A 106 8.77 -13.34 17.51
C LYS A 106 7.99 -13.47 16.20
N LYS A 107 6.65 -13.54 16.27
CA LYS A 107 5.78 -13.57 15.07
C LYS A 107 5.88 -12.26 14.28
N LEU A 108 5.89 -11.11 14.95
CA LEU A 108 6.07 -9.81 14.28
C LEU A 108 7.44 -9.71 13.61
N GLN A 109 8.49 -10.18 14.27
CA GLN A 109 9.84 -10.23 13.69
C GLN A 109 9.91 -11.16 12.46
N MET A 110 9.38 -12.38 12.58
CA MET A 110 9.32 -13.32 11.44
C MET A 110 8.47 -12.77 10.29
N MET A 111 7.37 -12.08 10.58
CA MET A 111 6.54 -11.42 9.57
C MET A 111 7.32 -10.31 8.87
N SER A 112 8.04 -9.45 9.60
CA SER A 112 8.86 -8.39 9.02
C SER A 112 9.93 -8.96 8.09
N VAL A 113 10.65 -10.00 8.54
CA VAL A 113 11.70 -10.66 7.74
C VAL A 113 11.09 -11.38 6.54
N GLY A 114 9.96 -12.06 6.72
CA GLY A 114 9.27 -12.76 5.64
C GLY A 114 8.75 -11.80 4.56
N LEU A 115 8.14 -10.67 4.96
CA LEU A 115 7.72 -9.62 4.04
C LEU A 115 8.91 -8.99 3.32
N PHE A 116 10.04 -8.80 4.01
CA PHE A 116 11.26 -8.30 3.37
C PHE A 116 11.77 -9.26 2.30
N ILE A 117 11.91 -10.55 2.63
CA ILE A 117 12.39 -11.56 1.68
C ILE A 117 11.43 -11.67 0.49
N ALA A 118 10.12 -11.69 0.74
CA ALA A 118 9.12 -11.76 -0.32
C ALA A 118 9.21 -10.55 -1.26
N THR A 119 9.22 -9.33 -0.72
CA THR A 119 9.31 -8.11 -1.54
C THR A 119 10.65 -8.00 -2.29
N PHE A 120 11.76 -8.38 -1.65
CA PHE A 120 13.07 -8.40 -2.28
C PHE A 120 13.14 -9.42 -3.43
N LEU A 121 12.66 -10.64 -3.22
CA LEU A 121 12.64 -11.67 -4.27
C LEU A 121 11.71 -11.30 -5.42
N THR A 122 10.53 -10.73 -5.12
CA THR A 122 9.63 -10.21 -6.16
C THR A 122 10.31 -9.11 -6.97
N HIS A 123 11.03 -8.20 -6.31
CA HIS A 123 11.80 -7.15 -7.00
C HIS A 123 12.91 -7.74 -7.88
N CYS A 124 13.72 -8.66 -7.37
CA CYS A 124 14.77 -9.32 -8.16
C CYS A 124 14.19 -10.09 -9.35
N ALA A 125 13.06 -10.78 -9.18
CA ALA A 125 12.38 -11.48 -10.27
C ALA A 125 11.84 -10.50 -11.32
N TRP A 126 11.25 -9.40 -10.88
CA TRP A 126 10.76 -8.33 -11.75
C TRP A 126 11.91 -7.70 -12.55
N LEU A 127 13.02 -7.35 -11.89
CA LEU A 127 14.21 -6.85 -12.56
C LEU A 127 14.74 -7.87 -13.58
N PHE A 128 14.94 -9.12 -13.16
CA PHE A 128 15.46 -10.15 -14.07
C PHE A 128 14.59 -10.30 -15.32
N TRP A 129 13.27 -10.25 -15.15
CA TRP A 129 12.33 -10.28 -16.26
C TRP A 129 12.44 -9.04 -17.15
N GLN A 130 12.46 -7.84 -16.54
CA GLN A 130 12.61 -6.58 -17.26
C GLN A 130 13.91 -6.55 -18.06
N TRP A 131 15.05 -6.88 -17.45
CA TRP A 131 16.35 -6.95 -18.13
C TRP A 131 16.38 -8.02 -19.22
N GLY A 132 15.67 -9.14 -19.03
CA GLY A 132 15.56 -10.18 -20.05
C GLY A 132 14.80 -9.74 -21.30
N LEU A 133 13.78 -8.89 -21.14
CA LEU A 133 13.02 -8.31 -22.25
C LEU A 133 13.75 -7.11 -22.87
N ASP A 134 14.14 -6.13 -22.04
CA ASP A 134 14.77 -4.88 -22.47
C ASP A 134 16.19 -5.11 -23.04
N GLY A 135 16.92 -6.09 -22.51
CA GLY A 135 18.25 -6.47 -22.99
C GLY A 135 18.27 -6.99 -24.43
N ASN A 136 17.14 -7.50 -24.93
CA ASN A 136 16.99 -7.90 -26.33
C ASN A 136 16.44 -6.78 -27.23
N GLY A 137 15.83 -5.73 -26.67
CA GLY A 137 15.17 -4.66 -27.44
C GLY A 137 15.94 -3.34 -27.48
N ASN A 138 16.35 -2.80 -26.32
CA ASN A 138 16.86 -1.43 -26.19
C ASN A 138 18.35 -1.26 -26.52
N PHE A 139 19.15 -2.32 -26.39
CA PHE A 139 20.58 -2.31 -26.77
C PHE A 139 20.84 -2.91 -28.16
N ASN A 140 19.80 -3.39 -28.86
CA ASN A 140 19.92 -3.97 -30.19
C ASN A 140 19.71 -2.98 -31.35
N THR A 141 19.63 -1.68 -31.09
CA THR A 141 19.58 -0.64 -32.13
C THR A 141 20.97 -0.20 -32.60
N SER A 142 21.83 -1.16 -32.92
CA SER A 142 22.53 -1.08 -34.20
C SER A 142 21.78 -1.96 -35.18
N ARG A 143 20.52 -1.62 -35.45
CA ARG A 143 19.90 -1.97 -36.73
C ARG A 143 20.71 -1.15 -37.72
N THR A 144 21.81 -1.74 -38.19
CA THR A 144 22.53 -1.27 -39.34
C THR A 144 21.46 -0.89 -40.34
N SER A 145 21.34 0.41 -40.56
CA SER A 145 20.87 0.98 -41.80
C SER A 145 21.85 0.51 -42.88
N GLY A 146 21.86 -0.80 -43.15
CA GLY A 146 22.20 -1.35 -44.43
C GLY A 146 21.07 -0.90 -45.34
N THR A 147 21.14 0.36 -45.74
CA THR A 147 20.66 0.83 -47.02
C THR A 147 20.79 -0.32 -48.01
N ASN A 148 19.67 -0.70 -48.62
CA ASN A 148 19.66 -1.38 -49.91
C ASN A 148 20.37 -0.47 -50.94
N GLY A 149 21.69 -0.40 -50.83
CA GLY A 149 22.60 0.11 -51.83
C GLY A 149 23.04 -1.09 -52.64
N THR A 150 22.25 -1.45 -53.65
CA THR A 150 22.81 -2.08 -54.84
C THR A 150 23.93 -1.18 -55.35
N ASN A 151 25.18 -1.54 -55.06
CA ASN A 151 26.34 -1.42 -55.96
C ASN A 151 27.65 -1.81 -55.26
N GLY A 152 28.27 -2.87 -55.78
CA GLY A 152 29.65 -2.80 -56.24
C GLY A 152 30.79 -2.75 -55.23
N THR A 153 31.67 -3.76 -55.36
CA THR A 153 33.11 -3.76 -55.16
C THR A 153 33.69 -3.94 -53.74
N ASN A 154 34.25 -5.16 -53.56
CA ASN A 154 35.52 -5.50 -52.90
C ASN A 154 36.17 -4.46 -51.98
N GLY A 155 36.25 -4.80 -50.69
CA GLY A 155 37.13 -4.12 -49.73
C GLY A 155 37.09 -4.75 -48.34
N THR A 156 38.03 -5.67 -48.10
CA THR A 156 38.78 -5.89 -46.83
C THR A 156 38.08 -5.77 -45.47
N ASN A 157 38.12 -6.89 -44.72
CA ASN A 157 38.24 -6.98 -43.26
C ASN A 157 37.49 -5.93 -42.43
N GLY A 158 36.17 -6.07 -42.33
CA GLY A 158 35.43 -5.60 -41.17
C GLY A 158 35.72 -6.54 -40.00
N THR A 159 36.65 -6.15 -39.13
CA THR A 159 36.77 -6.70 -37.78
C THR A 159 35.38 -6.77 -37.14
N ASN A 160 35.10 -7.87 -36.45
CA ASN A 160 33.94 -8.07 -35.60
C ASN A 160 33.66 -6.80 -34.79
N ALA A 161 32.76 -5.95 -35.29
CA ALA A 161 32.12 -4.95 -34.47
C ALA A 161 31.20 -5.73 -33.56
N THR A 162 31.75 -6.23 -32.45
CA THR A 162 30.99 -6.49 -31.23
C THR A 162 30.44 -5.13 -30.80
N GLY A 163 29.39 -4.68 -31.49
CA GLY A 163 28.68 -3.47 -31.19
C GLY A 163 28.05 -3.68 -29.84
N TYR A 164 28.77 -3.28 -28.78
CA TYR A 164 28.12 -3.01 -27.52
C TYR A 164 27.16 -1.86 -27.80
N GLY A 165 25.88 -2.18 -28.00
CA GLY A 165 24.84 -1.19 -28.19
C GLY A 165 24.96 -0.14 -27.10
N CYS A 166 24.96 1.13 -27.49
CA CYS A 166 24.95 2.21 -26.53
C CYS A 166 23.61 2.92 -26.57
N TYR A 167 23.12 3.22 -25.38
CA TYR A 167 21.93 4.01 -25.18
C TYR A 167 22.32 5.49 -25.35
N HIS A 168 21.74 6.16 -26.34
CA HIS A 168 22.01 7.56 -26.61
C HIS A 168 21.15 8.45 -25.71
N TYR A 169 21.80 9.09 -24.76
CA TYR A 169 21.22 10.09 -23.89
C TYR A 169 21.58 11.49 -24.38
N PHE A 170 20.64 12.17 -25.05
CA PHE A 170 20.93 13.36 -25.86
C PHE A 170 22.09 13.08 -26.84
N ASN A 171 23.26 13.69 -26.63
CA ASN A 171 24.46 13.50 -27.45
C ASN A 171 25.48 12.53 -26.83
N VAL A 172 25.19 11.95 -25.66
CA VAL A 172 26.11 11.08 -24.90
C VAL A 172 25.71 9.62 -25.08
N CYS A 173 26.66 8.78 -25.47
CA CYS A 173 26.49 7.33 -25.66
C CYS A 173 26.86 6.64 -24.34
N ILE A 174 25.87 6.05 -23.66
CA ILE A 174 26.03 5.32 -22.39
C ILE A 174 25.99 3.83 -22.69
N THR A 175 27.02 3.09 -22.26
CA THR A 175 27.05 1.63 -22.41
C THR A 175 26.05 0.97 -21.46
N SER A 176 25.58 -0.24 -21.79
CA SER A 176 24.67 -1.00 -20.91
C SER A 176 25.22 -1.21 -19.50
N ALA A 177 26.52 -1.48 -19.37
CA ALA A 177 27.18 -1.62 -18.08
C ALA A 177 27.12 -0.33 -17.26
N MET A 178 27.42 0.83 -17.87
CA MET A 178 27.34 2.12 -17.21
C MET A 178 25.90 2.49 -16.82
N TYR A 179 24.93 2.14 -17.66
CA TYR A 179 23.51 2.35 -17.35
C TYR A 179 23.09 1.53 -16.12
N ILE A 180 23.45 0.24 -16.06
CA ILE A 180 23.21 -0.62 -14.89
C ILE A 180 23.88 -0.07 -13.64
N GLU A 181 25.16 0.28 -13.72
CA GLU A 181 25.94 0.80 -12.60
C GLU A 181 25.38 2.12 -12.04
N LEU A 182 24.77 2.94 -12.88
CA LEU A 182 24.15 4.20 -12.47
C LEU A 182 22.74 4.01 -11.91
N TRP A 183 21.90 3.24 -12.61
CA TRP A 183 20.48 3.10 -12.28
C TRP A 183 20.23 2.17 -11.10
N THR A 184 20.96 1.06 -10.97
CA THR A 184 20.75 0.11 -9.87
C THR A 184 20.92 0.73 -8.48
N PRO A 185 22.02 1.45 -8.16
CA PRO A 185 22.13 2.09 -6.86
C PRO A 185 21.18 3.27 -6.69
N ALA A 186 20.82 3.97 -7.77
CA ALA A 186 19.96 5.15 -7.71
C ALA A 186 18.46 4.80 -7.53
N SER A 187 17.98 3.77 -8.22
CA SER A 187 16.58 3.34 -8.25
C SER A 187 16.34 2.14 -7.35
N ASP A 188 17.03 1.02 -7.57
CA ASP A 188 16.70 -0.25 -6.91
C ASP A 188 16.98 -0.22 -5.42
N VAL A 189 18.11 0.36 -5.01
CA VAL A 189 18.43 0.53 -3.59
C VAL A 189 17.41 1.44 -2.91
N MET A 190 17.04 2.55 -3.55
CA MET A 190 16.02 3.47 -3.01
C MET A 190 14.66 2.80 -2.90
N PHE A 191 14.28 2.01 -3.89
CA PHE A 191 13.07 1.23 -3.84
C PHE A 191 13.10 0.21 -2.69
N ILE A 192 14.15 -0.60 -2.56
CA ILE A 192 14.28 -1.60 -1.49
C ILE A 192 14.20 -0.93 -0.10
N LEU A 193 14.87 0.22 0.07
CA LEU A 193 14.80 1.00 1.30
C LEU A 193 13.40 1.54 1.55
N SER A 194 12.73 2.07 0.52
CA SER A 194 11.35 2.54 0.63
C SER A 194 10.39 1.40 1.03
N GLN A 195 10.62 0.19 0.53
CA GLN A 195 9.84 -0.98 0.92
C GLN A 195 10.04 -1.33 2.39
N GLN A 196 11.24 -1.15 2.95
CA GLN A 196 11.45 -1.40 4.39
C GLN A 196 10.61 -0.45 5.24
N VAL A 197 10.58 0.83 4.86
CA VAL A 197 9.76 1.83 5.55
C VAL A 197 8.28 1.43 5.53
N LEU A 198 7.77 0.99 4.36
CA LEU A 198 6.38 0.53 4.24
C LEU A 198 6.11 -0.77 5.00
N ILE A 199 7.00 -1.77 4.94
CA ILE A 199 6.89 -3.02 5.71
C ILE A 199 6.83 -2.72 7.20
N CYS A 200 7.66 -1.81 7.71
CA CYS A 200 7.62 -1.43 9.11
C CYS A 200 6.26 -0.83 9.50
N SER A 201 5.69 0.05 8.66
CA SER A 201 4.35 0.60 8.89
C SER A 201 3.28 -0.50 8.97
N ILE A 202 3.37 -1.51 8.10
CA ILE A 202 2.47 -2.66 8.07
C ILE A 202 2.61 -3.53 9.33
N VAL A 203 3.85 -3.79 9.76
CA VAL A 203 4.14 -4.55 10.98
C VAL A 203 3.59 -3.82 12.21
N PHE A 204 3.70 -2.50 12.26
CA PHE A 204 3.11 -1.69 13.33
C PHE A 204 1.59 -1.73 13.33
N ALA A 205 0.95 -1.55 12.18
CA ALA A 205 -0.50 -1.70 12.05
C ALA A 205 -0.97 -3.10 12.48
N TYR A 206 -0.25 -4.14 12.08
CA TYR A 206 -0.55 -5.51 12.49
C TYR A 206 -0.34 -5.73 14.00
N ALA A 207 0.65 -5.08 14.62
CA ALA A 207 0.84 -5.11 16.06
C ALA A 207 -0.36 -4.50 16.81
N LEU A 208 -0.84 -3.32 16.37
CA LEU A 208 -2.05 -2.69 16.90
C LEU A 208 -3.28 -3.58 16.71
N PHE A 209 -3.40 -4.23 15.54
CA PHE A 209 -4.48 -5.17 15.24
C PHE A 209 -4.47 -6.35 16.21
N MET A 210 -3.29 -6.91 16.49
CA MET A 210 -3.14 -7.99 17.45
C MET A 210 -3.55 -7.56 18.86
N MET A 211 -3.23 -6.33 19.26
CA MET A 211 -3.64 -5.77 20.56
C MET A 211 -5.16 -5.60 20.67
N LEU A 212 -5.82 -5.07 19.64
CA LEU A 212 -7.29 -5.00 19.59
C LEU A 212 -7.92 -6.40 19.61
N LYS A 213 -7.35 -7.35 18.87
CA LYS A 213 -7.83 -8.74 18.85
C LYS A 213 -7.73 -9.41 20.21
N MET A 214 -6.67 -9.14 20.98
CA MET A 214 -6.53 -9.62 22.35
C MET A 214 -7.62 -9.04 23.26
N MET A 215 -7.85 -7.73 23.18
CA MET A 215 -8.90 -7.05 23.93
C MET A 215 -10.28 -7.62 23.60
N GLU A 216 -10.62 -7.79 22.31
CA GLU A 216 -11.91 -8.36 21.90
C GLU A 216 -12.10 -9.78 22.44
N THR A 217 -11.08 -10.62 22.33
CA THR A 217 -11.15 -12.00 22.82
C THR A 217 -11.43 -12.03 24.33
N ASP A 218 -10.86 -11.10 25.09
CA ASP A 218 -11.12 -11.00 26.53
C ASP A 218 -12.53 -10.47 26.85
N ILE A 219 -13.02 -9.50 26.07
CA ILE A 219 -14.42 -9.02 26.17
C ILE A 219 -15.40 -10.16 25.87
N GLU A 220 -15.14 -10.95 24.82
CA GLU A 220 -15.99 -12.08 24.47
C GLU A 220 -15.97 -13.17 25.53
N LYS A 221 -14.80 -13.48 26.11
CA LYS A 221 -14.70 -14.40 27.25
C LYS A 221 -15.55 -13.94 28.44
N GLU A 222 -15.47 -12.65 28.79
CA GLU A 222 -16.30 -12.07 29.86
C GLU A 222 -17.80 -12.11 29.52
N TYR A 223 -18.16 -11.87 28.26
CA TYR A 223 -19.53 -12.04 27.78
C TYR A 223 -20.03 -13.48 27.95
N PHE A 224 -19.24 -14.48 27.57
CA PHE A 224 -19.62 -15.90 27.74
C PHE A 224 -19.73 -16.30 29.21
N LEU A 225 -18.82 -15.83 30.07
CA LEU A 225 -18.88 -16.07 31.52
C LEU A 225 -20.19 -15.52 32.12
N HIS A 226 -20.58 -14.30 31.75
CA HIS A 226 -21.83 -13.69 32.24
C HIS A 226 -23.10 -14.28 31.60
N LYS A 227 -22.98 -14.88 30.41
CA LYS A 227 -24.09 -15.59 29.76
C LYS A 227 -24.35 -16.95 30.42
N CYS A 228 -23.31 -17.72 30.75
CA CYS A 228 -23.47 -19.08 31.29
C CYS A 228 -23.75 -19.13 32.79
N CYS A 229 -23.39 -18.11 33.57
CA CYS A 229 -23.60 -18.09 35.02
C CYS A 229 -24.99 -17.56 35.47
N LEU A 230 -26.02 -17.73 34.63
CA LEU A 230 -27.40 -17.26 34.88
C LEU A 230 -28.03 -17.78 36.20
N ASP A 231 -27.53 -18.88 36.77
CA ASP A 231 -28.23 -19.61 37.84
C ASP A 231 -27.59 -19.54 39.25
N VAL A 232 -26.50 -18.78 39.45
CA VAL A 232 -25.84 -18.75 40.79
C VAL A 232 -26.16 -17.46 41.54
N PRO A 233 -26.96 -17.51 42.62
CA PRO A 233 -27.33 -16.33 43.37
C PRO A 233 -26.14 -15.71 44.11
N ALA A 234 -25.83 -14.47 43.73
CA ALA A 234 -25.53 -13.33 44.62
C ALA A 234 -24.38 -13.43 45.65
N ARG A 235 -23.39 -14.34 45.53
CA ARG A 235 -22.30 -14.42 46.53
C ARG A 235 -20.94 -13.79 46.18
N ASP A 236 -20.72 -13.29 44.96
CA ASP A 236 -19.39 -12.79 44.58
C ASP A 236 -19.37 -11.28 44.30
N ALA A 237 -19.31 -10.46 45.36
CA ALA A 237 -18.90 -9.05 45.24
C ALA A 237 -17.55 -8.92 44.50
N GLY A 238 -16.68 -9.93 44.58
CA GLY A 238 -15.41 -10.01 43.85
C GLY A 238 -15.56 -10.09 42.31
N LYS A 239 -16.68 -10.61 41.77
CA LYS A 239 -16.89 -10.68 40.31
C LYS A 239 -17.10 -9.29 39.70
N GLY A 240 -17.90 -8.44 40.35
CA GLY A 240 -18.12 -7.06 39.91
C GLY A 240 -16.83 -6.22 39.96
N GLN A 241 -16.03 -6.40 41.02
CA GLN A 241 -14.74 -5.72 41.14
C GLN A 241 -13.73 -6.18 40.07
N ARG A 242 -13.66 -7.48 39.79
CA ARG A 242 -12.80 -8.02 38.71
C ARG A 242 -13.19 -7.49 37.34
N LEU A 243 -14.48 -7.44 37.02
CA LEU A 243 -14.97 -6.88 35.75
C LEU A 243 -14.61 -5.39 35.64
N ARG A 244 -14.73 -4.63 36.73
CA ARG A 244 -14.35 -3.21 36.75
C ARG A 244 -12.87 -3.00 36.46
N GLU A 245 -12.00 -3.80 37.07
CA GLU A 245 -10.56 -3.75 36.81
C GLU A 245 -10.25 -4.06 35.35
N LYS A 246 -10.94 -5.06 34.77
CA LYS A 246 -10.86 -5.36 33.33
C LYS A 246 -11.32 -4.19 32.46
N VAL A 247 -12.45 -3.56 32.78
CA VAL A 247 -12.95 -2.39 32.02
C VAL A 247 -11.98 -1.22 32.07
N LYS A 248 -11.38 -0.93 33.24
CA LYS A 248 -10.33 0.11 33.36
C LYS A 248 -9.13 -0.20 32.47
N MET A 249 -8.70 -1.46 32.48
CA MET A 249 -7.57 -1.93 31.68
C MET A 249 -7.86 -1.91 30.18
N TRP A 250 -9.06 -2.33 29.76
CA TRP A 250 -9.52 -2.21 28.37
C TRP A 250 -9.58 -0.76 27.91
N THR A 251 -10.03 0.15 28.78
CA THR A 251 -10.07 1.59 28.50
C THR A 251 -8.67 2.16 28.31
N TRP A 252 -7.74 1.82 29.22
CA TRP A 252 -6.34 2.18 29.08
C TRP A 252 -5.77 1.64 27.77
N LEU A 253 -5.89 0.34 27.52
CA LEU A 253 -5.35 -0.31 26.33
C LEU A 253 -5.90 0.29 25.04
N TYR A 254 -7.20 0.55 24.96
CA TYR A 254 -7.81 1.14 23.78
C TYR A 254 -7.33 2.58 23.53
N THR A 255 -7.24 3.39 24.59
CA THR A 255 -6.76 4.79 24.50
C THR A 255 -5.32 4.83 24.00
N GLU A 256 -4.48 3.95 24.53
CA GLU A 256 -3.08 3.80 24.15
C GLU A 256 -2.91 3.30 22.70
N ILE A 257 -3.68 2.28 22.30
CA ILE A 257 -3.71 1.82 20.90
C ILE A 257 -4.14 2.94 19.97
N HIS A 258 -5.13 3.74 20.36
CA HIS A 258 -5.62 4.85 19.57
C HIS A 258 -4.56 5.92 19.36
N GLN A 259 -3.91 6.37 20.44
CA GLN A 259 -2.79 7.32 20.36
C GLN A 259 -1.62 6.81 19.53
N LEU A 260 -1.30 5.51 19.61
CA LEU A 260 -0.29 4.91 18.73
C LEU A 260 -0.73 4.85 17.26
N GLY A 261 -2.03 4.65 17.01
CA GLY A 261 -2.61 4.71 15.67
C GLY A 261 -2.51 6.09 15.05
N ASP A 262 -2.83 7.14 15.82
CA ASP A 262 -2.69 8.53 15.37
C ASP A 262 -1.23 8.85 15.04
N ARG A 263 -0.30 8.46 15.92
CA ARG A 263 1.15 8.62 15.67
C ARG A 263 1.64 7.81 14.47
N LEU A 264 1.11 6.61 14.25
CA LEU A 264 1.40 5.82 13.05
C LEU A 264 0.94 6.59 11.80
N ASN A 265 -0.23 7.20 11.86
CA ASN A 265 -0.77 8.01 10.78
C ASN A 265 0.06 9.28 10.52
N ASP A 266 0.49 9.98 11.56
CA ASP A 266 1.34 11.17 11.43
C ASP A 266 2.68 10.82 10.77
N VAL A 267 3.30 9.70 11.17
CA VAL A 267 4.60 9.27 10.65
C VAL A 267 4.50 8.70 9.24
N PHE A 268 3.47 7.92 8.93
CA PHE A 268 3.42 7.17 7.67
C PHE A 268 2.32 7.60 6.70
N GLY A 269 1.34 8.41 7.10
CA GLY A 269 0.17 8.73 6.28
C GLY A 269 0.54 9.31 4.91
N VAL A 270 1.42 10.33 4.87
CA VAL A 270 1.92 10.91 3.62
C VAL A 270 2.78 9.91 2.83
N VAL A 271 3.64 9.15 3.51
CA VAL A 271 4.48 8.11 2.88
C VAL A 271 3.62 7.07 2.16
N ILE A 272 2.58 6.59 2.83
CA ILE A 272 1.64 5.60 2.30
C ILE A 272 0.84 6.20 1.13
N PHE A 273 0.36 7.44 1.27
CA PHE A 273 -0.35 8.14 0.19
C PHE A 273 0.48 8.21 -1.09
N CYS A 274 1.72 8.67 -0.97
CA CYS A 274 2.65 8.76 -2.09
C CYS A 274 2.93 7.40 -2.73
N SER A 275 3.11 6.35 -1.91
CA SER A 275 3.32 4.99 -2.43
C SER A 275 2.10 4.51 -3.21
N VAL A 276 0.90 4.59 -2.63
CA VAL A 276 -0.34 4.11 -3.26
C VAL A 276 -0.62 4.88 -4.56
N ALA A 277 -0.45 6.20 -4.56
CA ALA A 277 -0.66 7.02 -5.75
C ALA A 277 0.26 6.61 -6.90
N LEU A 278 1.56 6.42 -6.62
CA LEU A 278 2.54 6.04 -7.64
C LEU A 278 2.37 4.58 -8.09
N ASP A 279 1.97 3.67 -7.20
CA ASP A 279 1.64 2.29 -7.57
C ASP A 279 0.41 2.26 -8.51
N ILE A 280 -0.63 3.07 -8.25
CA ILE A 280 -1.79 3.22 -9.13
C ILE A 280 -1.38 3.77 -10.49
N LEU A 281 -0.56 4.83 -10.53
CA LEU A 281 -0.09 5.43 -11.78
C LEU A 281 0.77 4.46 -12.59
N THR A 282 1.63 3.67 -11.93
CA THR A 282 2.44 2.63 -12.59
C THR A 282 1.55 1.53 -13.19
N GLY A 283 0.52 1.11 -12.45
CA GLY A 283 -0.47 0.14 -12.95
C GLY A 283 -1.28 0.68 -14.13
N LEU A 284 -1.72 1.93 -14.07
CA LEU A 284 -2.43 2.59 -15.18
C LEU A 284 -1.55 2.75 -16.42
N GLY A 285 -0.29 3.13 -16.27
CA GLY A 285 0.64 3.26 -17.39
C GLY A 285 1.00 1.90 -18.01
N SER A 286 1.18 0.86 -17.20
CA SER A 286 1.31 -0.51 -17.70
C SER A 286 0.06 -0.95 -18.45
N GLY A 287 -1.13 -0.58 -17.95
CA GLY A 287 -2.40 -0.84 -18.63
C GLY A 287 -2.55 -0.05 -19.94
N ALA A 288 -2.04 1.18 -20.00
CA ALA A 288 -2.01 1.98 -21.23
C ALA A 288 -1.17 1.30 -22.32
N ASN A 289 -0.02 0.71 -21.96
CA ASN A 289 0.79 -0.10 -22.88
C ASN A 289 0.05 -1.30 -23.45
N ILE A 290 -0.83 -1.93 -22.67
CA ILE A 290 -1.67 -3.04 -23.17
C ILE A 290 -2.67 -2.53 -24.22
N LEU A 291 -3.13 -1.29 -24.08
CA LEU A 291 -4.12 -0.70 -24.98
C LEU A 291 -3.50 -0.21 -26.29
N SER A 292 -2.33 0.42 -26.24
CA SER A 292 -1.62 0.92 -27.43
C SER A 292 -1.08 -0.22 -28.31
N SER A 293 -0.61 -1.32 -27.72
CA SER A 293 0.17 -2.33 -28.43
C SER A 293 -0.64 -3.37 -29.24
N ARG A 294 -1.94 -3.10 -29.46
CA ARG A 294 -2.95 -4.08 -29.90
C ARG A 294 -2.67 -4.74 -31.27
N THR A 295 -1.78 -4.17 -32.08
CA THR A 295 -1.51 -4.60 -33.46
C THR A 295 -0.08 -5.11 -33.72
N GLN A 296 0.90 -4.91 -32.82
CA GLN A 296 2.30 -5.24 -33.10
C GLN A 296 3.13 -5.86 -31.94
N GLN A 297 2.59 -6.02 -30.73
CA GLN A 297 3.39 -6.58 -29.62
C GLN A 297 3.57 -8.10 -29.68
N SER A 298 4.74 -8.57 -29.22
CA SER A 298 4.93 -10.00 -28.96
C SER A 298 4.04 -10.46 -27.80
N SER A 299 3.68 -11.74 -27.78
CA SER A 299 2.90 -12.32 -26.67
C SER A 299 3.62 -12.19 -25.31
N GLN A 300 4.95 -12.11 -25.32
CA GLN A 300 5.77 -11.95 -24.12
C GLN A 300 5.65 -10.55 -23.53
N ASP A 301 5.64 -9.51 -24.37
CA ASP A 301 5.51 -8.11 -23.91
C ASP A 301 4.10 -7.83 -23.37
N MET A 302 3.07 -8.41 -23.99
CA MET A 302 1.70 -8.32 -23.49
C MET A 302 1.59 -9.00 -22.12
N ALA A 303 2.15 -10.20 -21.96
CA ALA A 303 2.15 -10.92 -20.68
C ALA A 303 2.88 -10.13 -19.58
N PHE A 304 4.00 -9.48 -19.92
CA PHE A 304 4.74 -8.63 -19.00
C PHE A 304 3.93 -7.41 -18.54
N ASN A 305 3.30 -6.68 -19.46
CA ASN A 305 2.49 -5.51 -19.11
C ASN A 305 1.27 -5.87 -18.26
N VAL A 306 0.61 -7.00 -18.56
CA VAL A 306 -0.49 -7.54 -17.72
C VAL A 306 0.02 -7.86 -16.32
N LEU A 307 1.16 -8.56 -16.21
CA LEU A 307 1.75 -8.93 -14.93
C LEU A 307 2.17 -7.69 -14.12
N ASN A 308 2.77 -6.69 -14.76
CA ASN A 308 3.13 -5.43 -14.13
C ASN A 308 1.91 -4.69 -13.60
N CYS A 309 0.87 -4.54 -14.43
CA CYS A 309 -0.39 -3.93 -14.01
C CYS A 309 -0.96 -4.65 -12.78
N ALA A 310 -1.05 -5.99 -12.83
CA ALA A 310 -1.52 -6.78 -11.71
C ALA A 310 -0.64 -6.62 -10.45
N LEU A 311 0.68 -6.61 -10.59
CA LEU A 311 1.64 -6.49 -9.49
C LEU A 311 1.50 -5.14 -8.78
N PHE A 312 1.48 -4.03 -9.51
CA PHE A 312 1.38 -2.70 -8.93
C PHE A 312 0.00 -2.42 -8.34
N VAL A 313 -1.08 -2.94 -8.94
CA VAL A 313 -2.41 -2.90 -8.32
C VAL A 313 -2.43 -3.72 -7.03
N CYS A 314 -1.73 -4.87 -6.98
CA CYS A 314 -1.59 -5.64 -5.74
C CYS A 314 -0.78 -4.90 -4.68
N TYR A 315 0.27 -4.17 -5.04
CA TYR A 315 1.00 -3.30 -4.12
C TYR A 315 0.11 -2.17 -3.58
N ALA A 316 -0.68 -1.52 -4.43
CA ALA A 316 -1.61 -0.47 -4.03
C ALA A 316 -2.75 -0.98 -3.12
N THR A 317 -3.00 -2.30 -3.06
CA THR A 317 -4.17 -2.86 -2.37
C THR A 317 -3.85 -3.93 -1.32
N LEU A 318 -3.43 -5.12 -1.75
CA LEU A 318 -3.20 -6.28 -0.89
C LEU A 318 -2.14 -6.02 0.17
N PHE A 319 -1.12 -5.24 -0.18
CA PHE A 319 -0.04 -4.90 0.75
C PHE A 319 -0.54 -4.08 1.95
N PHE A 320 -1.56 -3.25 1.74
CA PHE A 320 -2.18 -2.40 2.76
C PHE A 320 -3.36 -3.06 3.51
N LEU A 321 -3.63 -4.34 3.24
CA LEU A 321 -4.69 -5.10 3.91
C LEU A 321 -4.61 -5.06 5.45
N PRO A 322 -3.43 -5.08 6.10
CA PRO A 322 -3.34 -4.98 7.56
C PRO A 322 -3.95 -3.70 8.14
N PHE A 323 -3.94 -2.58 7.40
CA PHE A 323 -4.62 -1.34 7.82
C PHE A 323 -6.14 -1.47 7.78
N VAL A 324 -6.67 -2.16 6.77
CA VAL A 324 -8.11 -2.45 6.66
C VAL A 324 -8.54 -3.40 7.77
N LEU A 325 -7.76 -4.44 8.05
CA LEU A 325 -8.02 -5.37 9.16
C LEU A 325 -7.99 -4.67 10.51
N LEU A 326 -7.09 -3.70 10.70
CA LEU A 326 -7.02 -2.88 11.90
C LEU A 326 -8.31 -2.09 12.12
N HIS A 327 -8.79 -1.40 11.08
CA HIS A 327 -10.06 -0.67 11.10
C HIS A 327 -11.25 -1.58 11.41
N GLU A 328 -11.38 -2.69 10.69
CA GLU A 328 -12.44 -3.67 10.95
C GLU A 328 -12.40 -4.17 12.38
N LYS A 329 -11.20 -4.45 12.91
CA LYS A 329 -11.07 -4.95 14.27
C LYS A 329 -11.48 -3.91 15.30
N SER A 330 -11.16 -2.63 15.09
CA SER A 330 -11.65 -1.54 15.95
C SER A 330 -13.18 -1.51 15.99
N THR A 331 -13.85 -1.68 14.85
CA THR A 331 -15.33 -1.71 14.81
C THR A 331 -15.92 -2.96 15.49
N GLN A 332 -15.25 -4.11 15.37
CA GLN A 332 -15.67 -5.37 16.00
C GLN A 332 -15.59 -5.29 17.53
N VAL A 333 -14.54 -4.70 18.09
CA VAL A 333 -14.40 -4.43 19.53
C VAL A 333 -15.61 -3.66 20.06
N GLY A 334 -16.03 -2.59 19.36
CA GLY A 334 -17.21 -1.81 19.73
C GLY A 334 -18.50 -2.63 19.73
N ASN A 335 -18.66 -3.55 18.77
CA ASN A 335 -19.80 -4.45 18.71
C ASN A 335 -19.79 -5.48 19.86
N SER A 336 -18.62 -6.04 20.20
CA SER A 336 -18.47 -6.99 21.32
C SER A 336 -18.71 -6.31 22.67
N LEU A 337 -18.24 -5.07 22.87
CA LEU A 337 -18.58 -4.26 24.04
C LEU A 337 -20.07 -3.99 24.14
N ARG A 338 -20.73 -3.67 23.02
CA ARG A 338 -22.18 -3.45 22.99
C ARG A 338 -22.92 -4.71 23.42
N LYS A 339 -22.54 -5.89 22.93
CA LYS A 339 -23.13 -7.18 23.34
C LYS A 339 -22.98 -7.42 24.84
N LEU A 340 -21.80 -7.18 25.41
CA LEU A 340 -21.56 -7.29 26.85
C LEU A 340 -22.42 -6.31 27.65
N LEU A 341 -22.49 -5.05 27.21
CA LEU A 341 -23.32 -4.02 27.84
C LEU A 341 -24.80 -4.39 27.85
N TRP A 342 -25.34 -4.89 26.72
CA TRP A 342 -26.73 -5.35 26.65
C TRP A 342 -27.02 -6.51 27.60
N GLN A 343 -26.11 -7.47 27.72
CA GLN A 343 -26.28 -8.58 28.67
C GLN A 343 -26.30 -8.09 30.12
N LEU A 344 -25.39 -7.19 30.50
CA LEU A 344 -25.34 -6.65 31.85
C LEU A 344 -26.60 -5.83 32.18
N LYS A 345 -27.10 -5.02 31.23
CA LYS A 345 -28.37 -4.29 31.38
C LYS A 345 -29.58 -5.22 31.47
N GLY A 346 -29.62 -6.27 30.65
CA GLY A 346 -30.67 -7.28 30.68
C GLY A 346 -30.73 -8.00 32.03
N HIS A 347 -29.58 -8.34 32.60
CA HIS A 347 -29.47 -8.92 33.95
C HIS A 347 -30.01 -8.00 35.04
N THR A 348 -29.68 -6.70 35.01
CA THR A 348 -30.24 -5.74 35.98
C THR A 348 -31.75 -5.59 35.86
N ALA A 349 -32.29 -5.61 34.64
CA ALA A 349 -33.73 -5.50 34.40
C ALA A 349 -34.49 -6.76 34.84
N TRP A 350 -33.97 -7.96 34.57
CA TRP A 350 -34.61 -9.21 34.98
C TRP A 350 -34.64 -9.37 36.50
N LYS A 351 -33.56 -8.96 37.18
CA LYS A 351 -33.48 -8.98 38.65
C LYS A 351 -34.50 -8.04 39.31
N LYS A 352 -34.83 -6.91 38.67
CA LYS A 352 -35.89 -5.98 39.10
C LYS A 352 -37.29 -6.57 39.01
N ILE A 353 -37.53 -7.48 38.06
CA ILE A 353 -38.84 -8.10 37.83
C ILE A 353 -39.05 -9.30 38.77
N ASN A 354 -38.02 -10.13 38.97
CA ASN A 354 -38.17 -11.39 39.70
C ASN A 354 -38.02 -11.26 41.21
N ILE A 355 -37.27 -10.27 41.68
CA ILE A 355 -37.19 -9.93 43.09
C ILE A 355 -37.98 -8.63 43.17
N ASN A 356 -39.15 -8.66 43.81
CA ASN A 356 -40.11 -7.55 43.93
C ASN A 356 -39.53 -6.44 44.83
N VAL A 357 -38.34 -5.96 44.48
CA VAL A 357 -37.45 -5.09 45.24
C VAL A 357 -37.75 -3.68 44.80
N THR A 358 -37.96 -2.80 45.77
CA THR A 358 -38.18 -1.38 45.48
C THR A 358 -36.98 -0.81 44.73
N GLU A 359 -37.22 0.16 43.84
CA GLU A 359 -36.18 0.74 42.97
C GLU A 359 -34.95 1.23 43.77
N GLN A 360 -35.20 1.71 44.98
CA GLN A 360 -34.23 2.21 45.96
C GLN A 360 -33.38 1.10 46.62
N GLU A 361 -33.96 -0.08 46.89
CA GLU A 361 -33.24 -1.24 47.40
C GLU A 361 -32.37 -1.90 46.31
N LEU A 362 -32.84 -1.89 45.06
CA LEU A 362 -32.06 -2.38 43.92
C LEU A 362 -30.87 -1.44 43.65
N GLU A 363 -31.07 -0.13 43.77
CA GLU A 363 -30.01 0.88 43.65
C GLU A 363 -28.97 0.71 44.77
N ASN A 364 -29.39 0.48 46.02
CA ASN A 364 -28.48 0.15 47.12
C ASN A 364 -27.73 -1.17 46.88
N ILE A 365 -28.39 -2.24 46.44
CA ILE A 365 -27.74 -3.53 46.17
C ILE A 365 -26.74 -3.43 45.01
N THR A 366 -27.09 -2.68 43.96
CA THR A 366 -26.21 -2.48 42.80
C THR A 366 -25.06 -1.50 43.08
N MET A 367 -25.24 -0.52 43.96
CA MET A 367 -24.17 0.30 44.52
C MET A 367 -23.25 -0.52 45.43
N ILE A 368 -23.79 -1.30 46.36
CA ILE A 368 -23.04 -2.15 47.30
C ILE A 368 -22.26 -3.24 46.55
N ALA A 369 -22.81 -3.79 45.47
CA ALA A 369 -22.13 -4.75 44.60
C ALA A 369 -21.13 -4.09 43.62
N GLY A 370 -20.98 -2.77 43.64
CA GLY A 370 -20.10 -2.03 42.74
C GLY A 370 -20.49 -2.17 41.25
N GLN A 371 -21.74 -2.51 40.96
CA GLN A 371 -22.21 -2.87 39.62
C GLN A 371 -22.63 -1.62 38.82
N GLY A 372 -23.21 -0.60 39.47
CA GLY A 372 -23.59 0.67 38.84
C GLY A 372 -22.42 1.38 38.15
N ASN A 373 -21.37 1.72 38.91
CA ASN A 373 -20.22 2.41 38.32
C ASN A 373 -19.43 1.53 37.32
N THR A 374 -19.60 0.20 37.34
CA THR A 374 -18.97 -0.70 36.34
C THR A 374 -19.73 -0.64 35.02
N LEU A 375 -21.06 -0.56 35.07
CA LEU A 375 -21.90 -0.35 33.90
C LEU A 375 -21.61 1.03 33.27
N ASP A 376 -21.48 2.07 34.09
CA ASP A 376 -21.13 3.41 33.63
C ASP A 376 -19.75 3.44 32.96
N ALA A 377 -18.75 2.81 33.58
CA ALA A 377 -17.40 2.70 33.00
C ALA A 377 -17.42 1.94 31.66
N LEU A 378 -18.20 0.85 31.56
CA LEU A 378 -18.34 0.08 30.34
C LEU A 378 -19.08 0.87 29.25
N GLN A 379 -20.09 1.65 29.63
CA GLN A 379 -20.82 2.52 28.71
C GLN A 379 -19.91 3.65 28.20
N ASN A 380 -19.10 4.26 29.06
CA ASN A 380 -18.10 5.25 28.67
C ASN A 380 -17.07 4.66 27.70
N LEU A 381 -16.58 3.45 27.96
CA LEU A 381 -15.70 2.73 27.04
C LEU A 381 -16.38 2.46 25.69
N ALA A 382 -17.64 2.01 25.70
CA ALA A 382 -18.38 1.76 24.46
C ALA A 382 -18.61 3.05 23.64
N VAL A 383 -18.82 4.19 24.30
CA VAL A 383 -18.89 5.50 23.66
C VAL A 383 -17.53 5.89 23.09
N LEU A 384 -16.44 5.73 23.86
CA LEU A 384 -15.08 6.02 23.43
C LEU A 384 -14.70 5.23 22.16
N VAL A 385 -14.94 3.91 22.17
CA VAL A 385 -14.64 3.02 21.02
C VAL A 385 -15.50 3.35 19.80
N ARG A 386 -16.73 3.81 20.01
CA ARG A 386 -17.63 4.21 18.93
C ARG A 386 -17.21 5.54 18.29
N GLN A 387 -16.74 6.49 19.09
CA GLN A 387 -16.36 7.82 18.62
C GLN A 387 -14.98 7.81 17.95
N ASN A 388 -14.07 6.97 18.42
CA ASN A 388 -12.66 6.98 18.03
C ASN A 388 -12.27 5.72 17.26
N VAL A 389 -12.98 5.41 16.17
CA VAL A 389 -12.66 4.24 15.35
C VAL A 389 -11.25 4.40 14.79
N LEU A 390 -10.41 3.39 15.00
CA LEU A 390 -9.04 3.40 14.52
C LEU A 390 -9.04 3.28 12.99
N ILE A 391 -8.70 4.36 12.30
CA ILE A 391 -8.59 4.44 10.84
C ILE A 391 -7.22 5.01 10.51
N VAL A 392 -6.54 4.40 9.55
CA VAL A 392 -5.31 4.98 8.99
C VAL A 392 -5.69 5.77 7.75
N GLU A 393 -5.28 7.03 7.72
CA GLU A 393 -5.59 8.01 6.68
C GLU A 393 -4.33 8.36 5.90
N ALA A 394 -4.21 7.81 4.69
CA ALA A 394 -3.15 8.18 3.76
C ALA A 394 -3.35 9.62 3.28
N GLY A 395 -2.51 10.53 3.80
CA GLY A 395 -2.44 11.94 3.41
C GLY A 395 -3.73 12.73 3.67
N GLY A 396 -4.60 12.25 4.56
CA GLY A 396 -5.94 12.83 4.80
C GLY A 396 -6.94 12.66 3.63
N LEU A 397 -6.54 11.98 2.55
CA LEU A 397 -7.34 11.82 1.34
C LEU A 397 -7.91 10.40 1.21
N LEU A 398 -7.14 9.39 1.64
CA LEU A 398 -7.50 7.98 1.48
C LEU A 398 -7.59 7.28 2.83
N MET A 399 -8.78 6.89 3.22
CA MET A 399 -9.01 6.07 4.42
C MET A 399 -8.89 4.60 4.05
N PHE A 400 -8.09 3.82 4.78
CA PHE A 400 -7.97 2.38 4.53
C PHE A 400 -9.16 1.59 5.07
N THR A 401 -10.11 1.29 4.18
CA THR A 401 -11.29 0.48 4.45
C THR A 401 -11.49 -0.52 3.30
N ARG A 402 -12.40 -1.49 3.46
CA ARG A 402 -12.73 -2.41 2.36
C ARG A 402 -13.22 -1.64 1.13
N SER A 403 -14.05 -0.62 1.33
CA SER A 403 -14.61 0.17 0.23
C SER A 403 -13.54 0.95 -0.52
N SER A 404 -12.52 1.47 0.15
CA SER A 404 -11.43 2.17 -0.55
C SER A 404 -10.55 1.22 -1.35
N LEU A 405 -10.21 0.03 -0.84
CA LEU A 405 -9.49 -0.97 -1.62
C LEU A 405 -10.27 -1.39 -2.87
N THR A 406 -11.57 -1.65 -2.73
CA THR A 406 -12.43 -1.94 -3.88
C THR A 406 -12.48 -0.75 -4.83
N ALA A 407 -12.61 0.48 -4.32
CA ALA A 407 -12.64 1.69 -5.12
C ALA A 407 -11.36 1.86 -5.96
N ILE A 408 -10.18 1.59 -5.41
CA ILE A 408 -8.90 1.64 -6.16
C ILE A 408 -8.97 0.67 -7.35
N ILE A 409 -9.28 -0.61 -7.09
CA ILE A 409 -9.32 -1.65 -8.13
C ILE A 409 -10.35 -1.29 -9.20
N THR A 410 -11.57 -0.91 -8.79
CA THR A 410 -12.63 -0.55 -9.73
C THR A 410 -12.29 0.71 -10.51
N THR A 411 -11.60 1.69 -9.90
CA THR A 411 -11.19 2.92 -10.59
C THR A 411 -10.15 2.60 -11.65
N VAL A 412 -9.10 1.83 -11.31
CA VAL A 412 -8.08 1.41 -12.29
C VAL A 412 -8.73 0.64 -13.43
N ALA A 413 -9.55 -0.37 -13.13
CA ALA A 413 -10.26 -1.14 -14.14
C ALA A 413 -11.20 -0.27 -15.00
N SER A 414 -11.97 0.63 -14.39
CA SER A 414 -12.90 1.51 -15.11
C SER A 414 -12.16 2.47 -16.02
N VAL A 415 -11.06 3.06 -15.56
CA VAL A 415 -10.23 3.96 -16.37
C VAL A 415 -9.65 3.20 -17.56
N LEU A 416 -9.12 1.99 -17.37
CA LEU A 416 -8.59 1.19 -18.47
C LEU A 416 -9.67 0.78 -19.49
N VAL A 417 -10.85 0.38 -19.03
CA VAL A 417 -11.99 0.03 -19.91
C VAL A 417 -12.50 1.25 -20.66
N LEU A 418 -12.63 2.40 -19.98
CA LEU A 418 -13.05 3.65 -20.63
C LEU A 418 -12.03 4.10 -21.67
N SER A 419 -10.73 4.04 -21.36
CA SER A 419 -9.66 4.34 -22.32
C SER A 419 -9.73 3.42 -23.54
N GLN A 420 -9.98 2.12 -23.33
CA GLN A 420 -10.17 1.18 -24.43
C GLN A 420 -11.37 1.56 -25.33
N GLN A 421 -12.51 1.87 -24.73
CA GLN A 421 -13.71 2.24 -25.49
C GLN A 421 -13.53 3.55 -26.26
N LEU A 422 -12.83 4.53 -25.68
CA LEU A 422 -12.50 5.77 -26.35
C LEU A 422 -11.55 5.54 -27.55
N LEU A 423 -10.55 4.68 -27.38
CA LEU A 423 -9.63 4.29 -28.45
C LEU A 423 -10.34 3.54 -29.59
N GLU A 424 -11.23 2.61 -29.26
CA GLU A 424 -12.05 1.90 -30.26
C GLU A 424 -12.98 2.85 -31.02
N ARG A 425 -13.51 3.90 -30.38
CA ARG A 425 -14.34 4.91 -31.06
C ARG A 425 -13.50 5.82 -31.95
N ALA A 426 -12.32 6.24 -31.51
CA ALA A 426 -11.42 7.09 -32.29
C ALA A 426 -11.02 6.40 -33.60
N THR A 427 -10.57 5.14 -33.52
CA THR A 427 -10.18 4.34 -34.70
C THR A 427 -11.32 4.15 -35.70
N VAL A 428 -12.57 3.98 -35.25
CA VAL A 428 -13.75 3.89 -36.13
C VAL A 428 -14.04 5.21 -36.85
N ILE A 429 -13.89 6.34 -36.15
CA ILE A 429 -14.09 7.67 -36.72
C ILE A 429 -13.04 7.93 -37.80
N ASP A 430 -11.76 7.64 -37.54
CA ASP A 430 -10.67 7.83 -38.49
C ASP A 430 -10.82 6.93 -39.73
N ALA A 431 -11.22 5.67 -39.54
CA ALA A 431 -11.54 4.77 -40.65
C ALA A 431 -12.72 5.27 -41.51
N SER A 432 -13.70 5.95 -40.90
CA SER A 432 -14.85 6.53 -41.62
C SER A 432 -14.46 7.80 -42.40
N HIS A 433 -13.60 8.65 -41.83
CA HIS A 433 -13.05 9.83 -42.51
C HIS A 433 -12.11 9.45 -43.66
N SER A 434 -11.25 8.46 -43.47
CA SER A 434 -10.37 7.93 -44.52
C SER A 434 -11.17 7.40 -45.73
N LYS A 435 -12.24 6.62 -45.49
CA LYS A 435 -13.14 6.14 -46.56
C LYS A 435 -13.87 7.27 -47.30
N ALA A 436 -14.32 8.30 -46.58
CA ALA A 436 -14.96 9.46 -47.20
C ALA A 436 -13.99 10.27 -48.08
N THR A 437 -12.71 10.34 -47.68
CA THR A 437 -11.66 11.06 -48.42
C THR A 437 -11.23 10.29 -49.68
N VAL A 438 -11.10 8.96 -49.60
CA VAL A 438 -10.83 8.10 -50.76
C VAL A 438 -12.01 8.05 -51.73
N GLY A 439 -13.25 8.10 -51.24
CA GLY A 439 -14.46 8.17 -52.07
C GLY A 439 -14.49 9.42 -52.97
N ASN A 440 -14.09 10.58 -52.44
CA ASN A 440 -14.07 11.85 -53.19
C ASN A 440 -12.92 11.96 -54.20
N CYS A 441 -11.80 11.24 -54.01
CA CYS A 441 -10.72 11.19 -55.01
C CYS A 441 -11.02 10.25 -56.20
N SER A 442 -12.11 9.47 -56.15
CA SER A 442 -12.53 8.58 -57.25
C SER A 442 -13.60 9.19 -58.17
N GLN A 443 -14.02 10.43 -57.90
CA GLN A 443 -14.99 11.20 -58.71
C GLN A 443 -14.39 12.46 -59.36
N LEU A 444 -13.07 12.64 -59.27
CA LEU A 444 -12.27 13.57 -60.08
C LEU A 444 -11.44 12.73 -61.06
#